data_AF-A0A252CQ94-F1
#
_entry.id   AF-A0A252CQ94-F1
#
_cell.length_a   1.000
_cell.length_b   1.000
_cell.length_c   1.000
_cell.angle_alpha   90.00
_cell.angle_beta   90.00
_cell.angle_gamma   90.00
#
_symmetry.space_group_name_H-M   'P 1'
#
loop_
_entity.id
_entity.type
_entity.pdbx_description
1 polymer ?
#
loop_
_entity_poly.entity_id
_entity_poly.type
_entity_poly.pdbx_seq_one_letter_code
_entity_poly.pdbx_strand_id
1 'polypeptide(L)'
;MSLWPRPLKRSQLSIERIITRFRLNSLKGFVSLFLAGTLLSVALAACSGGNANNSASETPAASPVAANKQNVEITLVSFAVTKAAHEAIIPKFVEKWKQEHNQTITFKQSYGGSGSQTRAVIDGLEADVVHLALAGDTQKIEKAGLIQPGWEKEVPNDGIVSKSVAALVTRPGNPKGIKTWADLAKDGIKLITADPKTSGVARWNFLALWNSVIKTGGDDAKALDFVTKVYKNVPILTKDAREATDAFFKQGQGDALINYENEIVLAEQKGEKVTAVVPDVNISIDNPIAVVDKNVDKHGTREVAEGFVKYLYTPEAQQEFAKLGFRPVDETVANTKEVADKFPKVKTLGTVKDFGGWDAINKKFFADGAVFDQIQAKNKR
;
A
#
# COMPACT_ATOMS: atom_id res chain seq x y z
N MET A 1 11.49 -34.42 61.57
CA MET A 1 12.60 -34.60 60.60
C MET A 1 12.53 -33.41 59.65
N SER A 2 13.21 -32.27 59.90
CA SER A 2 14.64 -32.00 59.60
C SER A 2 14.95 -32.30 58.13
N LEU A 3 15.46 -31.45 57.26
CA LEU A 3 16.18 -30.17 57.37
C LEU A 3 16.15 -29.48 55.99
N TRP A 4 16.51 -28.21 56.01
CA TRP A 4 16.39 -27.16 55.01
C TRP A 4 17.45 -27.21 53.85
N PRO A 5 17.43 -26.25 52.91
CA PRO A 5 17.85 -26.41 51.51
C PRO A 5 19.29 -25.92 51.22
N ARG A 6 19.78 -26.16 50.01
CA ARG A 6 21.04 -25.59 49.48
C ARG A 6 20.99 -25.28 47.97
N PRO A 7 21.87 -24.38 47.47
CA PRO A 7 21.49 -23.33 46.53
C PRO A 7 22.34 -23.25 45.23
N LEU A 8 21.98 -22.27 44.39
CA LEU A 8 22.81 -21.44 43.49
C LEU A 8 23.79 -22.11 42.50
N LYS A 9 23.61 -21.77 41.22
CA LYS A 9 24.72 -21.29 40.39
C LYS A 9 24.29 -20.15 39.45
N ARG A 10 24.78 -18.96 39.83
CA ARG A 10 24.86 -17.72 39.06
C ARG A 10 26.07 -17.85 38.14
N SER A 11 25.93 -17.53 36.85
CA SER A 11 27.08 -17.20 35.99
C SER A 11 26.96 -15.76 35.54
N GLN A 12 27.70 -14.88 36.22
CA GLN A 12 28.18 -13.61 35.69
C GLN A 12 29.41 -13.91 34.84
N LEU A 13 29.54 -13.27 33.68
CA LEU A 13 30.80 -12.86 33.02
C LEU A 13 30.37 -11.82 31.96
N SER A 14 30.44 -10.53 32.25
CA SER A 14 31.61 -9.63 32.13
C SER A 14 31.83 -9.12 30.71
N ILE A 15 31.61 -7.81 30.60
CA ILE A 15 31.89 -6.89 29.50
C ILE A 15 33.40 -6.79 29.29
N GLU A 16 33.88 -6.89 28.05
CA GLU A 16 35.09 -6.15 27.64
C GLU A 16 34.92 -5.55 26.23
N ARG A 17 35.23 -4.25 26.19
CA ARG A 17 35.32 -3.39 25.01
C ARG A 17 36.60 -3.72 24.25
N ILE A 18 36.51 -3.87 22.92
CA ILE A 18 37.67 -3.64 22.05
C ILE A 18 37.48 -2.29 21.37
N ILE A 19 38.16 -1.29 21.94
CA ILE A 19 38.49 -0.03 21.31
C ILE A 19 39.87 -0.22 20.68
N THR A 20 39.96 -0.21 19.35
CA THR A 20 41.23 0.00 18.67
C THR A 20 41.21 1.36 17.98
N ARG A 21 41.84 2.32 18.66
CA ARG A 21 42.33 3.56 18.07
C ARG A 21 43.34 3.22 16.97
N PHE A 22 43.19 3.78 15.78
CA PHE A 22 44.34 4.12 14.96
C PHE A 22 44.29 5.61 14.59
N ARG A 23 45.38 6.28 14.96
CA ARG A 23 45.61 7.72 14.90
C ARG A 23 45.95 8.16 13.48
N LEU A 24 45.56 9.40 13.17
CA LEU A 24 46.19 10.24 12.14
C LEU A 24 47.69 10.43 12.43
N ASN A 25 48.49 10.32 11.37
CA ASN A 25 49.72 11.06 11.02
C ASN A 25 50.15 10.48 9.65
N SER A 26 50.55 11.20 8.61
CA SER A 26 51.15 12.52 8.52
C SER A 26 50.90 13.15 7.14
N LEU A 27 50.66 14.46 7.13
CA LEU A 27 50.94 15.34 6.01
C LEU A 27 52.47 15.39 5.75
N LYS A 28 52.90 15.23 4.49
CA LYS A 28 53.99 15.95 3.77
C LYS A 28 54.81 15.04 2.84
N GLY A 29 54.87 15.45 1.58
CA GLY A 29 55.70 14.92 0.49
C GLY A 29 54.82 14.42 -0.66
N PHE A 30 54.76 14.98 -1.85
CA PHE A 30 55.62 15.94 -2.53
C PHE A 30 54.76 16.63 -3.62
N VAL A 31 54.84 17.95 -3.70
CA VAL A 31 54.45 18.73 -4.88
C VAL A 31 55.61 18.69 -5.88
N SER A 32 55.28 18.80 -7.16
CA SER A 32 56.16 19.00 -8.34
C SER A 32 56.66 17.74 -9.07
N LEU A 33 55.97 17.41 -10.16
CA LEU A 33 56.56 17.59 -11.49
C LEU A 33 55.46 17.85 -12.53
N PHE A 34 55.55 19.05 -13.08
CA PHE A 34 54.75 19.65 -14.13
C PHE A 34 55.27 19.17 -15.51
N LEU A 35 54.39 19.23 -16.52
CA LEU A 35 54.70 19.43 -17.96
C LEU A 35 55.47 18.34 -18.72
N ALA A 36 54.78 17.62 -19.62
CA ALA A 36 55.09 17.55 -21.05
C ALA A 36 54.11 16.62 -21.78
N GLY A 37 53.51 17.07 -22.89
CA GLY A 37 52.77 16.16 -23.79
C GLY A 37 51.58 16.75 -24.55
N THR A 38 51.74 17.94 -25.12
CA THR A 38 50.80 18.56 -26.09
C THR A 38 50.89 17.93 -27.49
N LEU A 39 49.73 17.85 -28.17
CA LEU A 39 49.47 17.98 -29.63
C LEU A 39 49.61 16.78 -30.58
N LEU A 40 48.47 16.36 -31.20
CA LEU A 40 48.18 16.36 -32.67
C LEU A 40 46.73 15.82 -32.89
N SER A 41 45.70 16.66 -33.13
CA SER A 41 45.14 17.12 -34.43
C SER A 41 44.86 15.99 -35.43
N VAL A 42 43.64 15.82 -35.96
CA VAL A 42 43.14 16.54 -37.16
C VAL A 42 41.60 16.57 -37.20
N ALA A 43 41.04 17.76 -37.40
CA ALA A 43 39.69 17.99 -37.90
C ALA A 43 39.71 17.96 -39.44
N LEU A 44 38.75 17.27 -40.06
CA LEU A 44 38.44 17.40 -41.48
C LEU A 44 37.05 18.03 -41.63
N ALA A 45 37.05 19.31 -41.98
CA ALA A 45 35.93 19.97 -42.65
C ALA A 45 36.44 20.39 -44.03
N ALA A 46 35.81 19.90 -45.09
CA ALA A 46 36.01 20.36 -46.46
C ALA A 46 34.65 20.64 -47.10
N CYS A 47 34.59 21.75 -47.82
CA CYS A 47 33.39 22.39 -48.36
C CYS A 47 33.05 21.94 -49.79
N SER A 48 31.79 22.18 -50.19
CA SER A 48 31.36 22.78 -51.46
C SER A 48 31.48 22.00 -52.80
N GLY A 49 30.30 21.69 -53.37
CA GLY A 49 29.93 22.10 -54.75
C GLY A 49 29.93 21.05 -55.87
N GLY A 50 28.78 20.87 -56.55
CA GLY A 50 28.72 20.35 -57.94
C GLY A 50 27.63 19.33 -58.26
N ASN A 51 26.66 19.72 -59.09
CA ASN A 51 25.66 18.88 -59.79
C ASN A 51 26.31 17.76 -60.63
N ALA A 52 25.74 16.54 -60.62
CA ALA A 52 25.28 15.75 -61.80
C ALA A 52 25.14 14.24 -61.51
N ASN A 53 23.93 13.73 -61.79
CA ASN A 53 23.47 12.39 -62.19
C ASN A 53 24.19 11.07 -61.81
N ASN A 54 23.33 10.16 -61.35
CA ASN A 54 23.32 8.69 -61.50
C ASN A 54 24.41 7.87 -60.80
N SER A 55 24.02 7.17 -59.74
CA SER A 55 23.84 5.70 -59.78
C SER A 55 23.41 5.18 -58.41
N ALA A 56 22.46 4.24 -58.43
CA ALA A 56 21.99 3.54 -57.24
C ALA A 56 23.14 2.83 -56.54
N SER A 57 23.30 3.09 -55.24
CA SER A 57 24.11 2.31 -54.33
C SER A 57 23.43 2.40 -52.97
N GLU A 58 22.70 1.35 -52.62
CA GLU A 58 22.07 1.17 -51.32
C GLU A 58 23.14 1.26 -50.24
N THR A 59 23.15 2.38 -49.52
CA THR A 59 23.90 2.50 -48.29
C THR A 59 23.06 1.84 -47.20
N PRO A 60 23.58 0.90 -46.39
CA PRO A 60 22.82 0.37 -45.28
C PRO A 60 22.51 1.53 -44.34
N ALA A 61 21.24 1.91 -44.22
CA ALA A 61 20.80 2.83 -43.20
C ALA A 61 21.21 2.24 -41.85
N ALA A 62 22.15 2.91 -41.18
CA ALA A 62 22.49 2.57 -39.81
C ALA A 62 21.19 2.60 -39.00
N SER A 63 20.78 1.43 -38.48
CA SER A 63 19.70 1.33 -37.50
C SER A 63 19.94 2.40 -36.43
N PRO A 64 18.92 3.16 -36.01
CA PRO A 64 19.10 4.08 -34.90
C PRO A 64 19.56 3.25 -33.72
N VAL A 65 20.80 3.47 -33.26
CA VAL A 65 21.26 2.94 -31.99
C VAL A 65 20.24 3.45 -30.98
N ALA A 66 19.40 2.55 -30.46
CA ALA A 66 18.38 2.90 -29.47
C ALA A 66 19.10 3.71 -28.38
N ALA A 67 18.79 5.00 -28.31
CA ALA A 67 19.40 5.89 -27.33
C ALA A 67 19.17 5.24 -25.97
N ASN A 68 20.25 4.88 -25.28
CA ASN A 68 20.18 4.18 -24.02
C ASN A 68 19.51 5.13 -23.02
N LYS A 69 18.20 4.95 -22.78
CA LYS A 69 17.45 5.79 -21.85
C LYS A 69 18.12 5.70 -20.48
N GLN A 70 18.28 6.84 -19.82
CA GLN A 70 18.91 6.91 -18.49
C GLN A 70 18.19 5.99 -17.52
N ASN A 71 18.92 5.37 -16.59
CA ASN A 71 18.31 4.56 -15.54
C ASN A 71 17.40 5.44 -14.68
N VAL A 72 16.21 4.93 -14.35
CA VAL A 72 15.20 5.67 -13.61
C VAL A 72 14.90 4.98 -12.28
N GLU A 73 14.78 5.75 -11.22
CA GLU A 73 14.28 5.29 -9.93
C GLU A 73 12.87 5.84 -9.69
N ILE A 74 11.96 4.98 -9.27
CA ILE A 74 10.56 5.30 -8.95
C ILE A 74 10.32 5.13 -7.45
N THR A 75 9.71 6.12 -6.82
CA THR A 75 9.25 6.04 -5.43
C THR A 75 7.77 5.69 -5.38
N LEU A 76 7.48 4.46 -4.96
CA LEU A 76 6.12 3.99 -4.68
C LEU A 76 5.80 4.18 -3.20
N VAL A 77 4.78 4.98 -2.91
CA VAL A 77 4.21 5.13 -1.57
C VAL A 77 2.87 4.41 -1.51
N SER A 78 2.76 3.44 -0.62
CA SER A 78 1.59 2.57 -0.59
C SER A 78 1.12 2.22 0.82
N PHE A 79 -0.12 1.71 0.95
CA PHE A 79 -0.65 1.26 2.24
C PHE A 79 -0.15 -0.14 2.65
N ALA A 80 -0.23 -0.46 3.94
CA ALA A 80 0.51 -1.54 4.59
C ALA A 80 0.34 -2.97 4.00
N VAL A 81 -0.81 -3.27 3.39
CA VAL A 81 -1.17 -4.65 3.05
C VAL A 81 -0.82 -5.04 1.61
N THR A 82 -0.52 -4.08 0.73
CA THR A 82 -0.18 -4.32 -0.68
C THR A 82 1.29 -4.67 -0.90
N LYS A 83 2.13 -4.63 0.14
CA LYS A 83 3.57 -4.94 0.02
C LYS A 83 3.84 -6.26 -0.69
N ALA A 84 3.17 -7.34 -0.28
CA ALA A 84 3.35 -8.65 -0.90
C ALA A 84 2.96 -8.67 -2.39
N ALA A 85 1.95 -7.89 -2.78
CA ALA A 85 1.51 -7.80 -4.18
C ALA A 85 2.54 -7.05 -5.02
N HIS A 86 3.04 -5.92 -4.52
CA HIS A 86 4.08 -5.18 -5.21
C HIS A 86 5.41 -5.96 -5.27
N GLU A 87 5.76 -6.75 -4.24
CA GLU A 87 6.93 -7.64 -4.28
C GLU A 87 6.83 -8.69 -5.39
N ALA A 88 5.62 -9.16 -5.71
CA ALA A 88 5.38 -10.10 -6.82
C ALA A 88 5.30 -9.39 -8.20
N ILE A 89 4.74 -8.18 -8.25
CA ILE A 89 4.43 -7.46 -9.50
C ILE A 89 5.60 -6.63 -10.02
N ILE A 90 6.31 -5.92 -9.13
CA ILE A 90 7.38 -4.98 -9.54
C ILE A 90 8.47 -5.68 -10.36
N PRO A 91 9.00 -6.86 -9.97
CA PRO A 91 10.04 -7.54 -10.77
C PRO A 91 9.57 -7.84 -12.20
N LYS A 92 8.31 -8.23 -12.38
CA LYS A 92 7.72 -8.52 -13.69
C LYS A 92 7.60 -7.26 -14.55
N PHE A 93 7.17 -6.15 -13.95
CA PHE A 93 7.15 -4.85 -14.63
C PHE A 93 8.56 -4.39 -15.04
N VAL A 94 9.53 -4.51 -14.14
CA VAL A 94 10.94 -4.14 -14.40
C VAL A 94 11.50 -4.93 -15.58
N GLU A 95 11.27 -6.25 -15.60
CA GLU A 95 11.70 -7.13 -16.69
C GLU A 95 11.04 -6.72 -18.01
N LYS A 96 9.71 -6.56 -18.02
CA LYS A 96 8.96 -6.13 -19.20
C LYS A 96 9.43 -4.77 -19.72
N TRP A 97 9.58 -3.79 -18.83
CA TRP A 97 10.05 -2.45 -19.20
C TRP A 97 11.45 -2.48 -19.81
N LYS A 98 12.35 -3.31 -19.27
CA LYS A 98 13.69 -3.47 -19.84
C LYS A 98 13.65 -4.07 -21.24
N GLN A 99 12.79 -5.05 -21.48
CA GLN A 99 12.63 -5.67 -22.79
C GLN A 99 12.04 -4.69 -23.82
N GLU A 100 11.05 -3.90 -23.43
CA GLU A 100 10.32 -3.00 -24.34
C GLU A 100 11.06 -1.68 -24.61
N HIS A 101 11.78 -1.15 -23.61
CA HIS A 101 12.37 0.20 -23.66
C HIS A 101 13.90 0.22 -23.55
N ASN A 102 14.55 -0.93 -23.36
CA ASN A 102 15.99 -1.05 -23.07
C ASN A 102 16.45 -0.18 -21.88
N GLN A 103 15.55 0.20 -20.98
CA GLN A 103 15.82 1.06 -19.84
C GLN A 103 15.82 0.26 -18.54
N THR A 104 16.80 0.49 -17.67
CA THR A 104 16.79 -0.12 -16.34
C THR A 104 16.04 0.77 -15.36
N ILE A 105 15.12 0.17 -14.60
CA ILE A 105 14.31 0.88 -13.60
C ILE A 105 14.46 0.25 -12.22
N THR A 106 14.45 1.06 -11.17
CA THR A 106 14.48 0.61 -9.76
C THR A 106 13.32 1.22 -8.97
N PHE A 107 12.89 0.54 -7.91
CA PHE A 107 11.80 1.01 -7.05
C PHE A 107 12.26 1.25 -5.62
N LYS A 108 12.10 2.47 -5.13
CA LYS A 108 12.01 2.80 -3.71
C LYS A 108 10.57 2.60 -3.26
N GLN A 109 10.38 1.96 -2.11
CA GLN A 109 9.05 1.59 -1.65
C GLN A 109 8.84 1.99 -0.19
N SER A 110 7.68 2.55 0.12
CA SER A 110 7.26 2.89 1.48
C SER A 110 5.87 2.33 1.75
N TYR A 111 5.70 1.65 2.89
CA TYR A 111 4.46 1.00 3.30
C TYR A 111 4.06 1.38 4.72
N GLY A 112 2.79 1.72 4.93
CA GLY A 112 2.25 2.05 6.25
C GLY A 112 0.74 2.27 6.26
N GLY A 113 0.20 2.79 7.36
CA GLY A 113 -1.21 3.22 7.40
C GLY A 113 -1.48 4.27 6.31
N SER A 114 -2.53 4.08 5.52
CA SER A 114 -2.85 4.94 4.35
C SER A 114 -2.89 6.44 4.70
N GLY A 115 -3.48 6.81 5.83
CA GLY A 115 -3.52 8.19 6.29
C GLY A 115 -2.15 8.73 6.69
N SER A 116 -1.28 7.90 7.27
CA SER A 116 0.11 8.27 7.58
C SER A 116 0.95 8.46 6.32
N GLN A 117 0.80 7.56 5.34
CA GLN A 117 1.49 7.66 4.04
C GLN A 117 1.04 8.92 3.28
N THR A 118 -0.26 9.22 3.32
CA THR A 118 -0.82 10.45 2.75
C THR A 118 -0.17 11.70 3.33
N ARG A 119 -0.08 11.78 4.67
CA ARG A 119 0.58 12.91 5.34
C ARG A 119 2.06 12.99 4.98
N ALA A 120 2.77 11.86 4.97
CA ALA A 120 4.18 11.85 4.61
C ALA A 120 4.42 12.43 3.20
N VAL A 121 3.57 12.12 2.22
CA VAL A 121 3.68 12.70 0.87
C VAL A 121 3.41 14.20 0.87
N ILE A 122 2.35 14.64 1.55
CA ILE A 122 2.03 16.08 1.69
C ILE A 122 3.18 16.84 2.37
N ASP A 123 3.82 16.23 3.37
CA ASP A 123 4.90 16.81 4.16
C ASP A 123 6.29 16.69 3.48
N GLY A 124 6.37 16.13 2.26
CA GLY A 124 7.58 16.18 1.43
C GLY A 124 8.22 14.84 1.05
N LEU A 125 7.60 13.69 1.37
CA LEU A 125 8.02 12.41 0.79
C LEU A 125 7.69 12.41 -0.70
N GLU A 126 8.72 12.50 -1.55
CA GLU A 126 8.57 12.68 -3.00
C GLU A 126 8.19 11.36 -3.71
N ALA A 127 6.96 10.91 -3.50
CA ALA A 127 6.38 9.77 -4.19
C ALA A 127 6.16 10.09 -5.66
N ASP A 128 6.52 9.19 -6.57
CA ASP A 128 6.16 9.26 -7.99
C ASP A 128 4.77 8.64 -8.22
N VAL A 129 4.44 7.59 -7.46
CA VAL A 129 3.16 6.88 -7.52
C VAL A 129 2.64 6.65 -6.11
N VAL A 130 1.34 6.87 -5.92
CA VAL A 130 0.63 6.56 -4.67
C VAL A 130 -0.41 5.47 -4.91
N HIS A 131 -0.30 4.34 -4.20
CA HIS A 131 -1.32 3.29 -4.13
C HIS A 131 -1.91 3.29 -2.73
N LEU A 132 -3.05 3.93 -2.53
CA LEU A 132 -3.60 4.18 -1.19
C LEU A 132 -4.81 3.29 -0.90
N ALA A 133 -5.24 3.26 0.36
CA ALA A 133 -6.31 2.37 0.77
C ALA A 133 -7.71 2.85 0.34
N LEU A 134 -7.86 4.15 0.05
CA LEU A 134 -9.13 4.80 -0.26
C LEU A 134 -8.93 6.11 -1.02
N ALA A 135 -9.86 6.45 -1.94
CA ALA A 135 -9.76 7.65 -2.78
C ALA A 135 -9.72 8.96 -1.98
N GLY A 136 -10.41 9.03 -0.84
CA GLY A 136 -10.35 10.19 0.06
C GLY A 136 -8.98 10.51 0.67
N ASP A 137 -8.00 9.61 0.57
CA ASP A 137 -6.61 9.86 0.96
C ASP A 137 -5.83 10.43 -0.23
N THR A 138 -6.02 9.90 -1.45
CA THR A 138 -5.49 10.48 -2.70
C THR A 138 -6.01 11.90 -2.92
N GLN A 139 -7.30 12.15 -2.68
CA GLN A 139 -7.92 13.49 -2.78
C GLN A 139 -7.29 14.53 -1.83
N LYS A 140 -6.67 14.11 -0.72
CA LYS A 140 -5.93 15.05 0.15
C LYS A 140 -4.61 15.48 -0.48
N ILE A 141 -3.95 14.56 -1.20
CA ILE A 141 -2.71 14.83 -1.95
C ILE A 141 -3.02 15.75 -3.15
N GLU A 142 -4.14 15.51 -3.83
CA GLU A 142 -4.70 16.41 -4.85
C GLU A 142 -4.97 17.81 -4.28
N LYS A 143 -5.69 17.91 -3.15
CA LYS A 143 -5.97 19.19 -2.46
C LYS A 143 -4.70 19.91 -1.98
N ALA A 144 -3.60 19.19 -1.76
CA ALA A 144 -2.29 19.77 -1.45
C ALA A 144 -1.52 20.25 -2.70
N GLY A 145 -2.09 20.09 -3.90
CA GLY A 145 -1.52 20.54 -5.18
C GLY A 145 -0.37 19.67 -5.69
N LEU A 146 -0.28 18.40 -5.25
CA LEU A 146 0.75 17.45 -5.71
C LEU A 146 0.26 16.56 -6.86
N ILE A 147 -1.06 16.28 -6.89
CA ILE A 147 -1.76 15.55 -7.96
C ILE A 147 -2.75 16.54 -8.61
N GLN A 148 -2.89 16.47 -9.93
CA GLN A 148 -3.85 17.28 -10.69
C GLN A 148 -5.28 16.77 -10.52
N PRO A 149 -6.29 17.66 -10.60
CA PRO A 149 -7.69 17.23 -10.57
C PRO A 149 -8.04 16.28 -11.71
N GLY A 150 -8.86 15.27 -11.41
CA GLY A 150 -9.33 14.30 -12.39
C GLY A 150 -8.48 13.03 -12.51
N TRP A 151 -7.53 12.81 -11.59
CA TRP A 151 -6.70 11.61 -11.51
C TRP A 151 -7.51 10.30 -11.54
N GLU A 152 -8.75 10.30 -11.02
CA GLU A 152 -9.63 9.13 -11.05
C GLU A 152 -9.95 8.67 -12.48
N LYS A 153 -9.81 9.54 -13.48
CA LYS A 153 -10.14 9.27 -14.89
C LYS A 153 -8.94 8.96 -15.77
N GLU A 154 -7.74 9.04 -15.23
CA GLU A 154 -6.50 8.77 -15.98
C GLU A 154 -6.30 7.29 -16.28
N VAL A 155 -6.92 6.43 -15.48
CA VAL A 155 -6.86 4.96 -15.61
C VAL A 155 -8.24 4.33 -15.42
N PRO A 156 -8.45 3.06 -15.83
CA PRO A 156 -9.75 2.41 -15.72
C PRO A 156 -10.31 2.36 -14.30
N ASN A 157 -11.62 2.11 -14.20
CA ASN A 157 -12.32 1.85 -12.95
C ASN A 157 -12.24 3.00 -11.93
N ASP A 158 -12.33 4.25 -12.36
CA ASP A 158 -12.28 5.43 -11.48
C ASP A 158 -10.99 5.46 -10.62
N GLY A 159 -9.84 5.08 -11.21
CA GLY A 159 -8.57 5.03 -10.48
C GLY A 159 -8.40 3.81 -9.58
N ILE A 160 -9.34 2.86 -9.58
CA ILE A 160 -9.33 1.70 -8.67
C ILE A 160 -8.61 0.51 -9.31
N VAL A 161 -7.51 0.07 -8.68
CA VAL A 161 -6.64 -0.97 -9.23
C VAL A 161 -6.85 -2.35 -8.57
N SER A 162 -7.42 -2.37 -7.37
CA SER A 162 -7.82 -3.59 -6.69
C SER A 162 -8.98 -3.33 -5.74
N LYS A 163 -9.72 -4.39 -5.43
CA LYS A 163 -10.86 -4.33 -4.51
C LYS A 163 -10.70 -5.32 -3.36
N SER A 164 -11.48 -5.12 -2.32
CA SER A 164 -11.59 -6.02 -1.18
C SER A 164 -12.97 -5.84 -0.51
N VAL A 165 -13.21 -6.55 0.57
CA VAL A 165 -14.34 -6.35 1.50
C VAL A 165 -13.83 -6.54 2.93
N ALA A 166 -14.63 -6.13 3.92
CA ALA A 166 -14.27 -6.38 5.31
C ALA A 166 -14.53 -7.85 5.68
N ALA A 167 -13.54 -8.53 6.23
CA ALA A 167 -13.66 -9.86 6.80
C ALA A 167 -13.73 -9.80 8.33
N LEU A 168 -14.55 -10.67 8.90
CA LEU A 168 -14.70 -10.87 10.33
C LEU A 168 -14.00 -12.16 10.73
N VAL A 169 -12.93 -12.05 11.52
CA VAL A 169 -12.11 -13.17 11.98
C VAL A 169 -12.41 -13.44 13.44
N THR A 170 -12.45 -14.72 13.81
CA THR A 170 -12.62 -15.18 15.20
C THR A 170 -11.49 -16.13 15.60
N ARG A 171 -11.40 -16.44 16.90
CA ARG A 171 -10.54 -17.53 17.38
C ARG A 171 -10.96 -18.89 16.80
N PRO A 172 -10.03 -19.86 16.69
CA PRO A 172 -10.35 -21.22 16.25
C PRO A 172 -11.52 -21.81 17.05
N GLY A 173 -12.49 -22.39 16.34
CA GLY A 173 -13.72 -22.93 16.93
C GLY A 173 -14.77 -21.89 17.33
N ASN A 174 -14.50 -20.60 17.15
CA ASN A 174 -15.40 -19.49 17.44
C ASN A 174 -16.08 -19.59 18.83
N PRO A 175 -15.30 -19.58 19.94
CA PRO A 175 -15.82 -19.83 21.29
C PRO A 175 -16.83 -18.80 21.77
N LYS A 176 -16.88 -17.62 21.14
CA LYS A 176 -17.81 -16.53 21.44
C LYS A 176 -19.04 -16.52 20.54
N GLY A 177 -19.14 -17.45 19.59
CA GLY A 177 -20.29 -17.58 18.69
C GLY A 177 -20.53 -16.35 17.81
N ILE A 178 -19.47 -15.63 17.41
CA ILE A 178 -19.55 -14.39 16.63
C ILE A 178 -19.73 -14.75 15.15
N LYS A 179 -20.83 -14.34 14.53
CA LYS A 179 -21.15 -14.69 13.14
C LYS A 179 -21.44 -13.47 12.26
N THR A 180 -21.87 -12.38 12.88
CA THR A 180 -22.34 -11.17 12.21
C THR A 180 -21.74 -9.93 12.83
N TRP A 181 -21.85 -8.79 12.15
CA TRP A 181 -21.46 -7.50 12.72
C TRP A 181 -22.18 -7.20 14.04
N ALA A 182 -23.46 -7.57 14.16
CA ALA A 182 -24.26 -7.33 15.35
C ALA A 182 -23.67 -8.02 16.61
N ASP A 183 -23.01 -9.17 16.43
CA ASP A 183 -22.41 -9.91 17.54
C ASP A 183 -21.24 -9.16 18.18
N LEU A 184 -20.60 -8.24 17.47
CA LEU A 184 -19.48 -7.44 17.98
C LEU A 184 -19.90 -6.42 19.03
N ALA A 185 -21.19 -6.09 19.11
CA ALA A 185 -21.75 -5.18 20.11
C ALA A 185 -22.14 -5.88 21.42
N LYS A 186 -22.01 -7.22 21.51
CA LYS A 186 -22.33 -7.98 22.72
C LYS A 186 -21.30 -7.72 23.81
N ASP A 187 -21.74 -7.74 25.07
CA ASP A 187 -20.85 -7.59 26.21
C ASP A 187 -19.83 -8.72 26.28
N GLY A 188 -18.61 -8.40 26.73
CA GLY A 188 -17.54 -9.39 26.91
C GLY A 188 -16.89 -9.88 25.61
N ILE A 189 -17.14 -9.22 24.49
CA ILE A 189 -16.38 -9.34 23.23
C ILE A 189 -15.25 -8.31 23.26
N LYS A 190 -14.05 -8.74 22.84
CA LYS A 190 -12.91 -7.85 22.58
C LYS A 190 -12.61 -7.83 21.09
N LEU A 191 -12.81 -6.68 20.45
CA LEU A 191 -12.58 -6.49 19.03
C LEU A 191 -11.22 -5.82 18.76
N ILE A 192 -10.42 -6.41 17.88
CA ILE A 192 -9.22 -5.77 17.31
C ILE A 192 -9.58 -5.09 15.99
N THR A 193 -9.24 -3.81 15.88
CA THR A 193 -9.32 -3.02 14.63
C THR A 193 -8.29 -1.90 14.69
N ALA A 194 -7.88 -1.39 13.53
CA ALA A 194 -6.95 -0.26 13.46
C ALA A 194 -7.62 1.09 13.75
N ASP A 195 -6.83 2.16 13.87
CA ASP A 195 -7.28 3.54 14.10
C ASP A 195 -7.69 4.26 12.78
N PRO A 196 -8.93 4.78 12.66
CA PRO A 196 -9.39 5.60 11.51
C PRO A 196 -8.60 6.88 11.24
N LYS A 197 -7.84 7.40 12.22
CA LYS A 197 -7.00 8.61 12.06
C LYS A 197 -5.68 8.31 11.35
N THR A 198 -5.21 7.06 11.35
CA THR A 198 -3.94 6.65 10.71
C THR A 198 -4.13 5.64 9.58
N SER A 199 -5.16 4.80 9.65
CA SER A 199 -5.33 3.62 8.79
C SER A 199 -6.58 3.68 7.92
N GLY A 200 -6.43 3.33 6.64
CA GLY A 200 -7.55 3.24 5.71
C GLY A 200 -8.51 2.09 6.04
N VAL A 201 -8.00 0.93 6.48
CA VAL A 201 -8.84 -0.23 6.83
C VAL A 201 -9.81 0.13 7.94
N ALA A 202 -9.36 0.95 8.88
CA ALA A 202 -10.17 1.33 10.02
C ALA A 202 -11.37 2.20 9.61
N ARG A 203 -11.19 3.07 8.61
CA ARG A 203 -12.31 3.82 8.01
C ARG A 203 -13.26 2.87 7.29
N TRP A 204 -12.74 1.91 6.53
CA TRP A 204 -13.56 0.90 5.87
C TRP A 204 -14.31 0.00 6.86
N ASN A 205 -13.68 -0.45 7.94
CA ASN A 205 -14.29 -1.23 9.01
C ASN A 205 -15.41 -0.42 9.69
N PHE A 206 -15.16 0.84 10.01
CA PHE A 206 -16.17 1.74 10.55
C PHE A 206 -17.38 1.84 9.61
N LEU A 207 -17.13 2.05 8.32
CA LEU A 207 -18.19 2.12 7.32
C LEU A 207 -18.91 0.79 7.11
N ALA A 208 -18.22 -0.36 7.20
CA ALA A 208 -18.85 -1.67 7.14
C ALA A 208 -19.85 -1.87 8.30
N LEU A 209 -19.46 -1.49 9.52
CA LEU A 209 -20.34 -1.50 10.69
C LEU A 209 -21.52 -0.56 10.51
N TRP A 210 -21.29 0.70 10.10
CA TRP A 210 -22.36 1.67 9.86
C TRP A 210 -23.32 1.21 8.76
N ASN A 211 -22.77 0.76 7.62
CA ASN A 211 -23.51 0.26 6.48
C ASN A 211 -24.35 -0.98 6.84
N SER A 212 -23.89 -1.83 7.77
CA SER A 212 -24.65 -2.99 8.23
C SER A 212 -25.99 -2.62 8.84
N VAL A 213 -26.08 -1.46 9.49
CA VAL A 213 -27.33 -0.93 10.07
C VAL A 213 -28.17 -0.23 9.00
N ILE A 214 -27.56 0.61 8.17
CA ILE A 214 -28.28 1.35 7.13
C ILE A 214 -28.94 0.40 6.11
N LYS A 215 -28.19 -0.61 5.62
CA LYS A 215 -28.70 -1.55 4.62
C LYS A 215 -29.73 -2.54 5.18
N THR A 216 -29.89 -2.62 6.50
CA THR A 216 -30.92 -3.44 7.16
C THR A 216 -32.12 -2.61 7.66
N GLY A 217 -32.26 -1.36 7.19
CA GLY A 217 -33.41 -0.49 7.48
C GLY A 217 -33.27 0.35 8.74
N GLY A 218 -32.08 0.40 9.34
CA GLY A 218 -31.75 1.35 10.40
C GLY A 218 -31.45 2.74 9.87
N ASP A 219 -31.50 3.73 10.77
CA ASP A 219 -31.15 5.12 10.50
C ASP A 219 -29.78 5.48 11.12
N ASP A 220 -29.33 6.72 10.92
CA ASP A 220 -28.08 7.23 11.47
C ASP A 220 -28.01 7.15 13.00
N ALA A 221 -29.14 7.30 13.70
CA ALA A 221 -29.17 7.24 15.16
C ALA A 221 -28.93 5.81 15.66
N LYS A 222 -29.59 4.82 15.03
CA LYS A 222 -29.35 3.39 15.31
C LYS A 222 -27.93 2.97 14.93
N ALA A 223 -27.41 3.47 13.81
CA ALA A 223 -26.05 3.18 13.39
C ALA A 223 -25.04 3.75 14.39
N LEU A 224 -25.24 4.99 14.86
CA LEU A 224 -24.42 5.61 15.89
C LEU A 224 -24.42 4.80 17.19
N ASP A 225 -25.60 4.39 17.68
CA ASP A 225 -25.71 3.57 18.90
C ASP A 225 -24.98 2.23 18.74
N PHE A 226 -25.23 1.52 17.64
CA PHE A 226 -24.59 0.25 17.33
C PHE A 226 -23.06 0.38 17.27
N VAL A 227 -22.54 1.31 16.47
CA VAL A 227 -21.09 1.50 16.31
C VAL A 227 -20.46 1.96 17.64
N THR A 228 -21.16 2.78 18.44
CA THR A 228 -20.70 3.14 19.78
C THR A 228 -20.51 1.90 20.66
N LYS A 229 -21.49 0.99 20.69
CA LYS A 229 -21.40 -0.28 21.44
C LYS A 229 -20.26 -1.17 20.95
N VAL A 230 -20.07 -1.28 19.64
CA VAL A 230 -18.93 -2.03 19.07
C VAL A 230 -17.59 -1.42 19.49
N TYR A 231 -17.43 -0.10 19.43
CA TYR A 231 -16.17 0.55 19.80
C TYR A 231 -15.90 0.55 21.31
N LYS A 232 -16.91 0.38 22.18
CA LYS A 232 -16.69 0.08 23.60
C LYS A 232 -15.95 -1.23 23.82
N ASN A 233 -16.11 -2.18 22.90
CA ASN A 233 -15.46 -3.48 22.91
C ASN A 233 -14.05 -3.46 22.28
N VAL A 234 -13.54 -2.30 21.88
CA VAL A 234 -12.20 -2.16 21.27
C VAL A 234 -11.18 -1.73 22.34
N PRO A 235 -10.31 -2.62 22.84
CA PRO A 235 -9.37 -2.29 23.91
C PRO A 235 -8.20 -1.43 23.44
N ILE A 236 -7.80 -1.56 22.17
CA ILE A 236 -6.72 -0.82 21.55
C ILE A 236 -7.00 -0.63 20.07
N LEU A 237 -6.69 0.56 19.56
CA LEU A 237 -6.65 0.84 18.13
C LEU A 237 -5.21 0.71 17.65
N THR A 238 -4.94 -0.23 16.75
CA THR A 238 -3.60 -0.41 16.17
C THR A 238 -3.32 0.66 15.11
N LYS A 239 -2.04 0.91 14.81
CA LYS A 239 -1.64 1.96 13.86
C LYS A 239 -2.10 1.68 12.43
N ASP A 240 -2.17 0.40 12.05
CA ASP A 240 -2.53 -0.07 10.71
C ASP A 240 -3.07 -1.52 10.71
N ALA A 241 -3.44 -1.98 9.53
CA ALA A 241 -4.01 -3.31 9.28
C ALA A 241 -3.03 -4.47 9.59
N ARG A 242 -1.73 -4.29 9.35
CA ARG A 242 -0.72 -5.33 9.61
C ARG A 242 -0.51 -5.51 11.09
N GLU A 243 -0.45 -4.40 11.82
CA GLU A 243 -0.36 -4.44 13.28
C GLU A 243 -1.63 -5.04 13.92
N ALA A 244 -2.82 -4.80 13.35
CA ALA A 244 -4.06 -5.47 13.79
C ALA A 244 -3.98 -6.99 13.63
N THR A 245 -3.49 -7.47 12.47
CA THR A 245 -3.26 -8.90 12.20
C THR A 245 -2.26 -9.48 13.20
N ASP A 246 -1.12 -8.82 13.44
CA ASP A 246 -0.09 -9.29 14.38
C ASP A 246 -0.60 -9.31 15.83
N ALA A 247 -1.35 -8.29 16.27
CA ALA A 247 -1.97 -8.26 17.59
C ALA A 247 -2.94 -9.44 17.78
N PHE A 248 -3.73 -9.76 16.75
CA PHE A 248 -4.70 -10.85 16.83
C PHE A 248 -4.03 -12.23 16.77
N PHE A 249 -3.27 -12.54 15.72
CA PHE A 249 -2.72 -13.88 15.47
C PHE A 249 -1.48 -14.18 16.30
N LYS A 250 -0.49 -13.27 16.32
CA LYS A 250 0.81 -13.52 16.97
C LYS A 250 0.77 -13.23 18.47
N GLN A 251 0.07 -12.18 18.88
CA GLN A 251 0.05 -11.75 20.28
C GLN A 251 -1.18 -12.26 21.05
N GLY A 252 -2.11 -12.94 20.38
CA GLY A 252 -3.28 -13.54 21.03
C GLY A 252 -4.27 -12.54 21.62
N GLN A 253 -4.30 -11.29 21.14
CA GLN A 253 -5.19 -10.25 21.66
C GLN A 253 -6.59 -10.29 21.00
N GLY A 254 -7.63 -10.09 21.82
CA GLY A 254 -9.02 -10.00 21.34
C GLY A 254 -9.67 -11.34 20.98
N ASP A 255 -10.99 -11.31 20.88
CA ASP A 255 -11.87 -12.42 20.50
C ASP A 255 -12.19 -12.43 19.01
N ALA A 256 -12.23 -11.23 18.41
CA ALA A 256 -12.47 -11.02 16.99
C ALA A 256 -11.53 -9.95 16.40
N LEU A 257 -11.37 -9.98 15.08
CA LEU A 257 -10.66 -9.00 14.28
C LEU A 257 -11.53 -8.62 13.07
N ILE A 258 -11.62 -7.33 12.75
CA ILE A 258 -12.10 -6.87 11.44
C ILE A 258 -10.91 -6.39 10.64
N ASN A 259 -10.70 -6.95 9.45
CA ASN A 259 -9.63 -6.54 8.55
C ASN A 259 -10.04 -6.74 7.09
N TYR A 260 -9.17 -6.41 6.14
CA TYR A 260 -9.41 -6.72 4.73
C TYR A 260 -9.46 -8.23 4.48
N GLU A 261 -10.32 -8.68 3.57
CA GLU A 261 -10.37 -10.07 3.08
C GLU A 261 -9.00 -10.56 2.60
N ASN A 262 -8.25 -9.74 1.87
CA ASN A 262 -6.91 -10.09 1.39
C ASN A 262 -5.90 -10.36 2.51
N GLU A 263 -6.03 -9.73 3.68
CA GLU A 263 -5.14 -10.02 4.81
C GLU A 263 -5.41 -11.38 5.43
N ILE A 264 -6.64 -11.86 5.31
CA ILE A 264 -7.06 -13.15 5.84
C ILE A 264 -6.49 -14.26 4.96
N VAL A 265 -6.65 -14.13 3.65
CA VAL A 265 -6.04 -15.03 2.65
C VAL A 265 -4.53 -15.10 2.84
N LEU A 266 -3.87 -13.96 3.04
CA LEU A 266 -2.42 -13.93 3.23
C LEU A 266 -1.99 -14.55 4.56
N ALA A 267 -2.77 -14.41 5.63
CA ALA A 267 -2.50 -15.07 6.91
C ALA A 267 -2.60 -16.61 6.75
N GLU A 268 -3.62 -17.11 6.07
CA GLU A 268 -3.78 -18.55 5.75
C GLU A 268 -2.58 -19.08 4.95
N GLN A 269 -2.14 -18.35 3.92
CA GLN A 269 -0.96 -18.70 3.12
C GLN A 269 0.33 -18.76 3.93
N LYS A 270 0.42 -17.99 5.02
CA LYS A 270 1.55 -18.01 5.97
C LYS A 270 1.41 -19.10 7.03
N GLY A 271 0.39 -19.94 6.95
CA GLY A 271 0.17 -21.08 7.85
C GLY A 271 -0.62 -20.74 9.12
N GLU A 272 -1.20 -19.54 9.21
CA GLU A 272 -2.07 -19.20 10.33
C GLU A 272 -3.37 -20.01 10.27
N LYS A 273 -3.84 -20.49 11.43
CA LYS A 273 -5.16 -21.13 11.53
C LYS A 273 -6.22 -20.05 11.60
N VAL A 274 -6.85 -19.79 10.46
CA VAL A 274 -7.86 -18.75 10.33
C VAL A 274 -9.26 -19.34 10.47
N THR A 275 -10.13 -18.63 11.19
CA THR A 275 -11.58 -18.83 11.15
C THR A 275 -12.19 -17.47 10.83
N ALA A 276 -12.60 -17.28 9.59
CA ALA A 276 -13.11 -16.00 9.12
C ALA A 276 -14.39 -16.18 8.31
N VAL A 277 -15.21 -15.14 8.32
CA VAL A 277 -16.41 -15.02 7.48
C VAL A 277 -16.40 -13.66 6.80
N VAL A 278 -16.92 -13.61 5.56
CA VAL A 278 -17.30 -12.36 4.90
C VAL A 278 -18.79 -12.18 5.12
N PRO A 279 -19.23 -11.20 5.93
CA PRO A 279 -20.66 -11.03 6.19
C PRO A 279 -21.44 -10.61 4.94
N ASP A 280 -22.69 -11.06 4.85
CA ASP A 280 -23.60 -10.85 3.70
C ASP A 280 -23.89 -9.38 3.42
N VAL A 281 -23.87 -8.52 4.46
CA VAL A 281 -23.97 -7.07 4.35
C VAL A 281 -22.58 -6.49 4.55
N ASN A 282 -22.02 -5.83 3.55
CA ASN A 282 -20.65 -5.34 3.58
C ASN A 282 -20.53 -4.04 2.77
N ILE A 283 -19.33 -3.49 2.67
CA ILE A 283 -19.01 -2.34 1.82
C ILE A 283 -17.88 -2.69 0.86
N SER A 284 -17.95 -2.20 -0.38
CA SER A 284 -16.84 -2.31 -1.33
C SER A 284 -15.66 -1.52 -0.79
N ILE A 285 -14.51 -2.18 -0.65
CA ILE A 285 -13.24 -1.54 -0.35
C ILE A 285 -12.53 -1.35 -1.67
N ASP A 286 -12.47 -0.11 -2.13
CA ASP A 286 -11.91 0.26 -3.43
C ASP A 286 -10.53 0.92 -3.22
N ASN A 287 -9.46 0.30 -3.72
CA ASN A 287 -8.08 0.76 -3.52
C ASN A 287 -7.59 1.56 -4.73
N PRO A 288 -7.41 2.90 -4.60
CA PRO A 288 -6.97 3.75 -5.70
C PRO A 288 -5.46 3.70 -5.96
N ILE A 289 -5.10 4.03 -7.20
CA ILE A 289 -3.75 4.32 -7.67
C ILE A 289 -3.74 5.69 -8.35
N ALA A 290 -2.68 6.47 -8.15
CA ALA A 290 -2.48 7.74 -8.87
C ALA A 290 -0.99 8.02 -9.08
N VAL A 291 -0.69 8.73 -10.18
CA VAL A 291 0.62 9.35 -10.41
C VAL A 291 0.67 10.68 -9.66
N VAL A 292 1.80 11.01 -9.06
CA VAL A 292 1.99 12.29 -8.36
C VAL A 292 2.65 13.29 -9.31
N ASP A 293 1.83 14.05 -10.02
CA ASP A 293 2.23 14.92 -11.13
C ASP A 293 3.46 15.77 -10.83
N LYS A 294 3.40 16.50 -9.71
CA LYS A 294 4.47 17.44 -9.34
C LYS A 294 5.82 16.72 -9.17
N ASN A 295 5.81 15.51 -8.65
CA ASN A 295 7.03 14.76 -8.36
C ASN A 295 7.55 14.07 -9.61
N VAL A 296 6.68 13.47 -10.43
CA VAL A 296 7.12 12.83 -11.67
C VAL A 296 7.66 13.82 -12.69
N ASP A 297 7.12 15.03 -12.72
CA ASP A 297 7.63 16.13 -13.56
C ASP A 297 8.98 16.64 -13.04
N LYS A 298 9.12 16.75 -11.71
CA LYS A 298 10.38 17.11 -11.07
C LYS A 298 11.49 16.08 -11.31
N HIS A 299 11.15 14.80 -11.23
CA HIS A 299 12.12 13.70 -11.34
C HIS A 299 12.36 13.26 -12.80
N GLY A 300 11.50 13.66 -13.74
CA GLY A 300 11.54 13.18 -15.13
C GLY A 300 11.13 11.71 -15.27
N THR A 301 10.22 11.23 -14.42
CA THR A 301 9.85 9.81 -14.27
C THR A 301 8.45 9.47 -14.78
N ARG A 302 7.72 10.45 -15.32
CA ARG A 302 6.30 10.33 -15.71
C ARG A 302 6.01 9.13 -16.60
N GLU A 303 6.81 8.91 -17.64
CA GLU A 303 6.60 7.80 -18.59
C GLU A 303 6.64 6.44 -17.88
N VAL A 304 7.63 6.22 -17.01
CA VAL A 304 7.80 4.96 -16.27
C VAL A 304 6.71 4.83 -15.20
N ALA A 305 6.36 5.91 -14.50
CA ALA A 305 5.32 5.92 -13.48
C ALA A 305 3.94 5.58 -14.07
N GLU A 306 3.55 6.24 -15.17
CA GLU A 306 2.31 5.92 -15.89
C GLU A 306 2.33 4.50 -16.47
N GLY A 307 3.49 4.06 -17.00
CA GLY A 307 3.68 2.70 -17.47
C GLY A 307 3.45 1.66 -16.37
N PHE A 308 3.99 1.90 -15.16
CA PHE A 308 3.78 1.04 -14.01
C PHE A 308 2.31 1.02 -13.60
N VAL A 309 1.66 2.18 -13.48
CA VAL A 309 0.24 2.27 -13.12
C VAL A 309 -0.60 1.49 -14.13
N LYS A 310 -0.39 1.68 -15.44
CA LYS A 310 -1.09 0.93 -16.50
C LYS A 310 -0.82 -0.57 -16.41
N TYR A 311 0.42 -0.97 -16.10
CA TYR A 311 0.78 -2.39 -15.96
C TYR A 311 -0.01 -3.07 -14.84
N LEU A 312 -0.34 -2.38 -13.75
CA LEU A 312 -1.14 -2.93 -12.66
C LEU A 312 -2.54 -3.39 -13.10
N TYR A 313 -3.07 -2.87 -14.22
CA TYR A 313 -4.37 -3.28 -14.79
C TYR A 313 -4.27 -4.46 -15.76
N THR A 314 -3.07 -4.94 -16.08
CA THR A 314 -2.91 -6.09 -16.97
C THR A 314 -3.40 -7.38 -16.30
N PRO A 315 -3.85 -8.38 -17.07
CA PRO A 315 -4.23 -9.67 -16.52
C PRO A 315 -3.12 -10.32 -15.68
N GLU A 316 -1.84 -10.16 -16.07
CA GLU A 316 -0.71 -10.68 -15.31
C GLU A 316 -0.62 -10.07 -13.90
N ALA A 317 -0.67 -8.74 -13.79
CA ALA A 317 -0.63 -8.08 -12.48
C ALA A 317 -1.88 -8.38 -11.65
N GLN A 318 -3.06 -8.44 -12.30
CA GLN A 318 -4.33 -8.75 -11.64
C GLN A 318 -4.38 -10.19 -11.12
N GLN A 319 -3.71 -11.14 -11.78
CA GLN A 319 -3.51 -12.49 -11.25
C GLN A 319 -2.68 -12.48 -9.97
N GLU A 320 -1.61 -11.68 -9.89
CA GLU A 320 -0.81 -11.56 -8.65
C GLU A 320 -1.62 -10.95 -7.49
N PHE A 321 -2.45 -9.93 -7.78
CA PHE A 321 -3.43 -9.41 -6.82
C PHE A 321 -4.39 -10.50 -6.33
N ALA A 322 -4.96 -11.29 -7.24
CA ALA A 322 -5.90 -12.37 -6.91
C ALA A 322 -5.26 -13.48 -6.07
N LYS A 323 -4.02 -13.88 -6.38
CA LYS A 323 -3.25 -14.85 -5.57
C LYS A 323 -3.13 -14.41 -4.12
N LEU A 324 -2.95 -13.10 -3.89
CA LEU A 324 -2.80 -12.51 -2.55
C LEU A 324 -4.11 -12.05 -1.92
N GLY A 325 -5.25 -12.45 -2.48
CA GLY A 325 -6.56 -12.27 -1.86
C GLY A 325 -7.24 -10.94 -2.19
N PHE A 326 -6.67 -10.11 -3.07
CA PHE A 326 -7.37 -8.93 -3.57
C PHE A 326 -8.38 -9.36 -4.64
N ARG A 327 -9.57 -8.75 -4.64
CA ARG A 327 -10.55 -8.94 -5.70
C ARG A 327 -10.08 -8.18 -6.94
N PRO A 328 -9.75 -8.87 -8.05
CA PRO A 328 -9.22 -8.21 -9.24
C PRO A 328 -10.27 -7.33 -9.92
N VAL A 329 -9.82 -6.29 -10.59
CA VAL A 329 -10.67 -5.37 -11.37
C VAL A 329 -10.69 -5.72 -12.85
N ASP A 330 -9.78 -6.57 -13.31
CA ASP A 330 -9.85 -7.16 -14.64
C ASP A 330 -10.91 -8.27 -14.67
N GLU A 331 -11.90 -8.11 -15.55
CA GLU A 331 -13.03 -9.03 -15.64
C GLU A 331 -12.63 -10.43 -16.11
N THR A 332 -11.58 -10.56 -16.93
CA THR A 332 -11.12 -11.87 -17.41
C THR A 332 -10.53 -12.68 -16.26
N VAL A 333 -9.74 -12.05 -15.39
CA VAL A 333 -9.18 -12.65 -14.18
C VAL A 333 -10.29 -12.89 -13.14
N ALA A 334 -11.16 -11.90 -12.92
CA ALA A 334 -12.25 -11.98 -11.95
C ALA A 334 -13.23 -13.14 -12.21
N ASN A 335 -13.47 -13.46 -13.48
CA ASN A 335 -14.40 -14.50 -13.90
C ASN A 335 -13.75 -15.88 -14.04
N THR A 336 -12.46 -16.03 -13.75
CA THR A 336 -11.85 -17.37 -13.68
C THR A 336 -12.46 -18.17 -12.54
N LYS A 337 -12.59 -19.49 -12.73
CA LYS A 337 -13.18 -20.37 -11.71
C LYS A 337 -12.43 -20.31 -10.38
N GLU A 338 -11.09 -20.27 -10.42
CA GLU A 338 -10.25 -20.16 -9.22
C GLU A 338 -10.58 -18.91 -8.40
N VAL A 339 -10.72 -17.76 -9.07
CA VAL A 339 -11.01 -16.48 -8.41
C VAL A 339 -12.44 -16.41 -7.92
N ALA A 340 -13.40 -16.88 -8.72
CA ALA A 340 -14.82 -16.92 -8.35
C ALA A 340 -15.09 -17.85 -7.16
N ASP A 341 -14.40 -19.00 -7.08
CA ASP A 341 -14.52 -19.94 -5.96
C ASP A 341 -13.85 -19.38 -4.68
N LYS A 342 -12.81 -18.55 -4.82
CA LYS A 342 -12.08 -17.94 -3.71
C LYS A 342 -12.81 -16.75 -3.08
N PHE A 343 -13.50 -15.93 -3.88
CA PHE A 343 -14.12 -14.69 -3.42
C PHE A 343 -15.64 -14.81 -3.40
N PRO A 344 -16.25 -15.11 -2.24
CA PRO A 344 -17.70 -15.24 -2.17
C PRO A 344 -18.39 -13.92 -2.56
N LYS A 345 -19.53 -14.05 -3.24
CA LYS A 345 -20.39 -12.90 -3.57
C LYS A 345 -21.02 -12.36 -2.29
N VAL A 346 -20.91 -11.06 -2.07
CA VAL A 346 -21.58 -10.36 -0.98
C VAL A 346 -23.00 -10.02 -1.42
N LYS A 347 -24.01 -10.45 -0.66
CA LYS A 347 -25.43 -10.29 -1.02
C LYS A 347 -25.88 -8.83 -1.05
N THR A 348 -25.42 -8.04 -0.08
CA THR A 348 -25.77 -6.62 0.05
C THR A 348 -24.51 -5.79 0.23
N LEU A 349 -23.97 -5.34 -0.90
CA LEU A 349 -22.76 -4.55 -0.94
C LEU A 349 -23.10 -3.05 -1.01
N GLY A 350 -22.71 -2.30 0.01
CA GLY A 350 -22.72 -0.84 -0.03
C GLY A 350 -21.51 -0.29 -0.77
N THR A 351 -21.59 0.96 -1.19
CA THR A 351 -20.49 1.68 -1.84
C THR A 351 -20.27 3.05 -1.22
N VAL A 352 -19.11 3.66 -1.47
CA VAL A 352 -18.83 5.04 -1.06
C VAL A 352 -19.85 6.04 -1.63
N LYS A 353 -20.42 5.76 -2.81
CA LYS A 353 -21.46 6.60 -3.44
C LYS A 353 -22.74 6.65 -2.59
N ASP A 354 -23.08 5.55 -1.91
CA ASP A 354 -24.24 5.49 -1.00
C ASP A 354 -24.11 6.45 0.19
N PHE A 355 -22.88 6.87 0.52
CA PHE A 355 -22.57 7.82 1.59
C PHE A 355 -22.25 9.23 1.08
N GLY A 356 -22.48 9.50 -0.21
CA GLY A 356 -22.23 10.82 -0.82
C GLY A 356 -20.77 11.09 -1.18
N GLY A 357 -19.92 10.07 -1.23
CA GLY A 357 -18.50 10.21 -1.59
C GLY A 357 -17.58 10.47 -0.39
N TRP A 358 -16.27 10.42 -0.63
CA TRP A 358 -15.26 10.51 0.43
C TRP A 358 -15.24 11.84 1.17
N ASP A 359 -15.57 12.96 0.51
CA ASP A 359 -15.66 14.26 1.17
C ASP A 359 -16.80 14.30 2.20
N ALA A 360 -17.97 13.78 1.85
CA ALA A 360 -19.10 13.66 2.78
C ALA A 360 -18.78 12.70 3.93
N ILE A 361 -18.18 11.55 3.63
CA ILE A 361 -17.73 10.56 4.61
C ILE A 361 -16.72 11.19 5.59
N ASN A 362 -15.68 11.84 5.08
CA ASN A 362 -14.63 12.43 5.91
C ASN A 362 -15.21 13.51 6.83
N LYS A 363 -16.05 14.41 6.29
CA LYS A 363 -16.70 15.46 7.07
C LYS A 363 -17.59 14.90 8.17
N LYS A 364 -18.41 13.87 7.87
CA LYS A 364 -19.35 13.29 8.82
C LYS A 364 -18.66 12.44 9.88
N PHE A 365 -17.69 11.62 9.50
CA PHE A 365 -17.20 10.54 10.36
C PHE A 365 -15.81 10.77 10.94
N PHE A 366 -14.88 11.37 10.20
CA PHE A 366 -13.45 11.26 10.52
C PHE A 366 -12.72 12.58 10.73
N ALA A 367 -13.32 13.72 10.34
CA ALA A 367 -12.82 15.05 10.67
C ALA A 367 -12.72 15.25 12.19
N ASP A 368 -11.99 16.27 12.62
CA ASP A 368 -11.83 16.55 14.05
C ASP A 368 -13.16 16.95 14.69
N GLY A 369 -13.50 16.29 15.79
CA GLY A 369 -14.79 16.44 16.47
C GLY A 369 -15.97 15.76 15.78
N ALA A 370 -15.73 15.04 14.68
CA ALA A 370 -16.74 14.29 13.96
C ALA A 370 -17.21 13.04 14.74
N VAL A 371 -18.10 12.25 14.13
CA VAL A 371 -18.76 11.12 14.80
C VAL A 371 -17.79 10.15 15.46
N PHE A 372 -16.67 9.80 14.80
CA PHE A 372 -15.68 8.91 15.40
C PHE A 372 -15.10 9.48 16.70
N ASP A 373 -14.72 10.76 16.73
CA ASP A 373 -14.17 11.39 17.93
C ASP A 373 -15.21 11.47 19.05
N GLN A 374 -16.48 11.69 18.71
CA GLN A 374 -17.59 11.67 19.67
C GLN A 374 -17.79 10.27 20.29
N ILE A 375 -17.66 9.21 19.50
CA ILE A 375 -17.69 7.82 20.00
C ILE A 375 -16.51 7.59 20.95
N GLN A 376 -15.30 7.95 20.55
CA GLN A 376 -14.10 7.77 21.37
C GLN A 376 -14.17 8.56 22.68
N ALA A 377 -14.72 9.77 22.67
CA ALA A 377 -14.92 10.58 23.87
C ALA A 377 -15.92 9.94 24.86
N LYS A 378 -16.94 9.22 24.36
CA LYS A 378 -17.90 8.47 25.20
C LYS A 378 -17.29 7.19 25.79
N ASN A 379 -16.32 6.58 25.11
CA ASN A 379 -15.69 5.33 25.56
C ASN A 379 -14.58 5.55 26.60
N LYS A 380 -14.03 6.77 26.67
CA LYS A 380 -13.08 7.18 27.72
C LYS A 380 -13.75 7.56 29.05
N ARG A 381 -15.07 7.70 29.06
CA ARG A 381 -15.90 7.94 30.25
C ARG A 381 -16.50 6.62 30.71
#